data_AF-A0A520B7H5-F1
#
_entry.id   AF-A0A520B7H5-F1
#
_cell.length_a   1.000
_cell.length_b   1.000
_cell.length_c   1.000
_cell.angle_alpha   90.00
_cell.angle_beta   90.00
_cell.angle_gamma   90.00
#
_symmetry.space_group_name_H-M   'P 1'
#
loop_
_entity.id
_entity.type
_entity.pdbx_description
1 polymer ?
#
loop_
_entity_poly.entity_id
_entity_poly.type
_entity_poly.pdbx_seq_one_letter_code
_entity_poly.pdbx_strand_id
1 'polypeptide(L)'
;MVDVQQPKLLDEALGSSLVKQVSGPSHNVEQKALDAQVAKIFGSKHRIASSRYFAASADVSWVAISKSVQNQMLERSIKRAHYDSEKPGIVLVDFYPQPHGAFVLAMDRNAGRQGERLVGYFVLQAKGLH
;
A
#
# COMPACT_ATOMS: atom_id res chain seq x y z
N MET A 1 -20.55 -3.39 10.18
CA MET A 1 -19.79 -3.20 8.93
C MET A 1 -18.52 -4.02 9.08
N VAL A 2 -18.23 -4.96 8.17
CA VAL A 2 -16.98 -5.71 8.24
C VAL A 2 -15.88 -4.81 7.70
N ASP A 3 -14.89 -4.52 8.54
CA ASP A 3 -13.72 -3.74 8.15
C ASP A 3 -12.93 -4.46 7.05
N VAL A 4 -12.36 -3.67 6.12
CA VAL A 4 -11.41 -4.18 5.13
C VAL A 4 -10.25 -4.84 5.88
N GLN A 5 -10.06 -6.13 5.65
CA GLN A 5 -8.98 -6.88 6.28
C GLN A 5 -7.63 -6.38 5.77
N GLN A 6 -6.72 -6.15 6.69
CA GLN A 6 -5.36 -5.70 6.43
C GLN A 6 -4.36 -6.77 6.91
N PRO A 7 -3.19 -6.88 6.27
CA PRO A 7 -2.09 -7.69 6.78
C PRO A 7 -1.54 -7.11 8.09
N LYS A 8 -0.57 -7.79 8.71
CA LYS A 8 0.23 -7.19 9.78
C LYS A 8 0.95 -5.95 9.27
N LEU A 9 1.30 -5.05 10.19
CA LEU A 9 2.07 -3.87 9.84
C LEU A 9 3.42 -4.29 9.25
N LEU A 10 3.96 -3.46 8.35
CA LEU A 10 5.12 -3.86 7.57
C LEU A 10 6.39 -3.96 8.42
N ASP A 11 6.52 -3.09 9.42
CA ASP A 11 7.58 -3.11 10.43
C ASP A 11 7.46 -4.31 11.40
N GLU A 12 6.25 -4.74 11.74
CA GLU A 12 6.01 -6.00 12.45
C GLU A 12 6.38 -7.23 11.60
N ALA A 13 6.11 -7.18 10.29
CA ALA A 13 6.30 -8.31 9.38
C ALA A 13 7.76 -8.48 8.91
N LEU A 14 8.48 -7.39 8.71
CA LEU A 14 9.84 -7.39 8.16
C LEU A 14 10.91 -7.00 9.18
N GLY A 15 10.51 -6.51 10.35
CA GLY A 15 11.42 -6.06 11.40
C GLY A 15 11.70 -4.55 11.35
N SER A 16 11.71 -3.93 12.52
CA SER A 16 11.86 -2.47 12.70
C SER A 16 13.24 -1.90 12.31
N SER A 17 14.23 -2.77 12.08
CA SER A 17 15.55 -2.39 11.56
C SER A 17 15.53 -2.13 10.05
N LEU A 18 14.61 -2.75 9.32
CA LEU A 18 14.52 -2.67 7.85
C LEU A 18 13.37 -1.78 7.39
N VAL A 19 12.32 -1.71 8.18
CA VAL A 19 11.13 -0.91 7.89
C VAL A 19 10.70 -0.18 9.15
N LYS A 20 10.42 1.12 9.02
CA LYS A 20 9.92 1.94 10.12
C LYS A 20 8.59 2.57 9.73
N GLN A 21 7.59 2.43 10.58
CA GLN A 21 6.36 3.18 10.40
C GLN A 21 6.66 4.68 10.50
N VAL A 22 6.17 5.45 9.52
CA VAL A 22 6.35 6.90 9.50
C VAL A 22 5.28 7.54 10.38
N SER A 23 5.70 8.02 11.55
CA SER A 23 4.86 8.72 12.52
C SER A 23 5.03 10.23 12.37
N GLY A 24 3.96 10.96 12.07
CA GLY A 24 4.00 12.43 11.97
C GLY A 24 2.84 13.02 11.17
N PRO A 25 2.59 14.34 11.25
CA PRO A 25 1.50 14.97 10.52
C PRO A 25 1.68 14.81 9.00
N SER A 26 0.56 14.62 8.30
CA SER A 26 0.40 14.34 6.86
C SER A 26 0.92 15.42 5.89
N HIS A 27 1.83 16.30 6.33
CA HIS A 27 2.46 17.34 5.52
C HIS A 27 3.69 16.85 4.73
N ASN A 28 4.01 15.57 4.77
CA ASN A 28 5.08 15.02 3.94
C ASN A 28 4.64 14.98 2.46
N VAL A 29 5.36 15.70 1.60
CA VAL A 29 5.11 15.83 0.16
C VAL A 29 5.07 14.46 -0.52
N GLU A 30 5.92 13.52 -0.09
CA GLU A 30 6.01 12.18 -0.69
C GLU A 30 4.78 11.33 -0.36
N GLN A 31 4.25 11.42 0.86
CA GLN A 31 3.01 10.75 1.25
C GLN A 31 1.83 11.25 0.43
N LYS A 32 1.70 12.58 0.27
CA LYS A 32 0.66 13.18 -0.57
C LYS A 32 0.77 12.78 -2.04
N ALA A 33 1.99 12.67 -2.55
CA ALA A 33 2.23 12.21 -3.91
C ALA A 33 1.79 10.75 -4.08
N LEU A 34 2.06 9.89 -3.09
CA LEU A 34 1.63 8.49 -3.10
C LEU A 34 0.10 8.36 -2.99
N ASP A 35 -0.55 9.10 -2.07
CA ASP A 35 -2.01 9.22 -1.97
C ASP A 35 -2.62 9.61 -3.32
N ALA A 36 -2.07 10.65 -3.97
CA ALA A 36 -2.57 11.14 -5.26
C ALA A 36 -2.44 10.10 -6.37
N GLN A 37 -1.35 9.31 -6.39
CA GLN A 37 -1.17 8.22 -7.35
C GLN A 37 -2.18 7.09 -7.14
N VAL A 38 -2.39 6.66 -5.88
CA VAL A 38 -3.40 5.64 -5.54
C VAL A 38 -4.81 6.15 -5.88
N ALA A 39 -5.12 7.40 -5.55
CA ALA A 39 -6.39 8.02 -5.89
C ALA A 39 -6.58 8.15 -7.41
N LYS A 40 -5.52 8.44 -8.18
CA LYS A 40 -5.59 8.47 -9.65
C LYS A 40 -5.91 7.08 -10.23
N ILE A 41 -5.35 6.03 -9.65
CA ILE A 41 -5.55 4.64 -10.12
C ILE A 41 -6.96 4.14 -9.77
N PHE A 42 -7.38 4.29 -8.51
CA PHE A 42 -8.60 3.64 -8.00
C PHE A 42 -9.79 4.59 -7.81
N GLY A 43 -9.57 5.89 -7.95
CA GLY A 43 -10.51 6.96 -7.56
C GLY A 43 -11.83 6.97 -8.32
N SER A 44 -11.92 6.31 -9.48
CA SER A 44 -13.19 6.19 -10.20
C SER A 44 -14.18 5.27 -9.49
N LYS A 45 -13.69 4.24 -8.78
CA LYS A 45 -14.52 3.21 -8.12
C LYS A 45 -14.42 3.25 -6.59
N HIS A 46 -13.34 3.82 -6.05
CA HIS A 46 -13.06 3.82 -4.62
C HIS A 46 -12.66 5.21 -4.12
N ARG A 47 -12.78 5.41 -2.81
CA ARG A 47 -12.13 6.51 -2.07
C ARG A 47 -11.14 5.92 -1.07
N ILE A 48 -10.04 6.62 -0.81
CA ILE A 48 -9.12 6.26 0.27
C ILE A 48 -9.83 6.57 1.59
N ALA A 49 -10.07 5.54 2.40
CA ALA A 49 -10.66 5.65 3.73
C ALA A 49 -9.58 5.90 4.79
N SER A 50 -8.43 5.25 4.65
CA SER A 50 -7.26 5.50 5.49
C SER A 50 -5.97 5.09 4.76
N SER A 51 -4.86 5.71 5.17
CA SER A 51 -3.52 5.38 4.72
C SER A 51 -2.55 5.25 5.89
N ARG A 52 -1.58 4.35 5.78
CA ARG A 52 -0.45 4.18 6.70
C ARG A 52 0.84 4.09 5.89
N TYR A 53 1.90 4.69 6.40
CA TYR A 53 3.15 4.85 5.67
C TYR A 53 4.33 4.23 6.39
N PHE A 54 5.27 3.71 5.61
CA PHE A 54 6.48 3.08 6.11
C PHE A 54 7.67 3.54 5.27
N ALA A 55 8.78 3.84 5.92
CA ALA A 55 10.07 4.00 5.28
C ALA A 55 10.75 2.63 5.30
N ALA A 56 11.00 2.07 4.11
CA ALA A 56 11.72 0.81 3.94
C ALA A 56 13.14 1.09 3.45
N SER A 57 14.14 0.40 4.01
CA SER A 57 15.51 0.46 3.48
C SER A 57 15.53 0.11 1.99
N ALA A 58 16.41 0.77 1.21
CA ALA A 58 16.63 0.42 -0.20
C ALA A 58 17.03 -1.06 -0.41
N ASP A 59 17.62 -1.69 0.61
CA ASP A 59 17.98 -3.11 0.61
C ASP A 59 16.75 -4.03 0.56
N VAL A 60 15.60 -3.53 1.01
CA VAL A 60 14.33 -4.27 0.93
C VAL A 60 13.73 -4.08 -0.46
N SER A 61 13.76 -5.14 -1.26
CA SER A 61 13.15 -5.14 -2.59
C SER A 61 11.62 -5.10 -2.51
N TRP A 62 10.98 -4.49 -3.51
CA TRP A 62 9.53 -4.57 -3.70
C TRP A 62 9.02 -6.00 -3.69
N VAL A 63 9.72 -6.90 -4.36
CA VAL A 63 9.32 -8.31 -4.48
C VAL A 63 9.24 -8.97 -3.10
N ALA A 64 10.16 -8.64 -2.18
CA ALA A 64 10.12 -9.15 -0.81
C ALA A 64 8.91 -8.62 -0.03
N ILE A 65 8.63 -7.32 -0.11
CA ILE A 65 7.46 -6.67 0.53
C ILE A 65 6.16 -7.25 -0.03
N SER A 66 6.03 -7.26 -1.36
CA SER A 66 4.86 -7.77 -2.09
C SER A 66 4.57 -9.22 -1.73
N LYS A 67 5.57 -10.11 -1.76
CA LYS A 67 5.39 -11.52 -1.38
C LYS A 67 5.01 -11.70 0.08
N SER A 68 5.61 -10.94 1.00
CA SER A 68 5.27 -11.01 2.43
C SER A 68 3.79 -10.66 2.66
N VAL A 69 3.32 -9.56 2.07
CA VAL A 69 1.92 -9.15 2.14
C VAL A 69 1.01 -10.16 1.44
N GLN A 70 1.39 -10.63 0.25
CA GLN A 70 0.63 -11.61 -0.51
C GLN A 70 0.41 -12.90 0.30
N ASN A 71 1.44 -13.44 0.95
CA ASN A 71 1.33 -14.65 1.77
C ASN A 71 0.32 -14.46 2.92
N GLN A 72 0.40 -13.33 3.64
CA GLN A 72 -0.53 -13.02 4.73
C GLN A 72 -1.98 -12.86 4.25
N MET A 73 -2.18 -12.29 3.07
CA MET A 73 -3.52 -12.13 2.48
C MET A 73 -4.07 -13.47 1.96
N LEU A 74 -3.22 -14.32 1.39
CA LEU A 74 -3.57 -15.68 0.96
C LEU A 74 -3.96 -16.58 2.13
N GLU A 75 -3.26 -16.49 3.27
CA GLU A 75 -3.65 -17.18 4.53
C GLU A 75 -5.08 -16.81 4.97
N ARG A 76 -5.56 -15.63 4.60
CA ARG A 76 -6.92 -15.14 4.86
C ARG A 76 -7.89 -15.39 3.70
N SER A 77 -7.49 -16.18 2.72
CA SER A 77 -8.25 -16.45 1.48
C SER A 77 -8.57 -15.20 0.65
N ILE A 78 -7.83 -14.10 0.83
CA ILE A 78 -7.98 -12.88 0.03
C ILE A 78 -6.99 -12.94 -1.13
N LYS A 79 -7.53 -13.06 -2.34
CA LYS A 79 -6.73 -13.14 -3.56
C LYS A 79 -6.30 -11.74 -4.02
N ARG A 80 -5.06 -11.63 -4.49
CA ARG A 80 -4.62 -10.46 -5.28
C ARG A 80 -5.38 -10.46 -6.59
N ALA A 81 -6.02 -9.35 -6.96
CA ALA A 81 -6.59 -9.21 -8.29
C ALA A 81 -5.54 -8.70 -9.28
N HIS A 82 -5.60 -9.24 -10.50
CA HIS A 82 -4.63 -8.99 -11.56
C HIS A 82 -4.65 -7.49 -11.93
N TYR A 83 -3.54 -6.80 -11.66
CA TYR A 83 -3.35 -5.41 -12.05
C TYR A 83 -2.45 -5.39 -13.29
N ASP A 84 -3.05 -5.65 -14.45
CA ASP A 84 -2.39 -5.65 -15.76
C ASP A 84 -2.37 -4.24 -16.34
N SER A 85 -1.71 -3.31 -15.63
CA SER A 85 -1.23 -2.11 -16.30
C SER A 85 0.25 -1.93 -15.99
N GLU A 86 1.06 -2.52 -16.85
CA GLU A 86 2.33 -1.95 -17.27
C GLU A 86 2.10 -0.58 -17.94
N LYS A 87 1.44 0.36 -17.26
CA LYS A 87 1.76 1.77 -17.43
C LYS A 87 2.71 2.08 -16.28
N PRO A 88 4.03 2.17 -16.54
CA PRO A 88 5.02 2.37 -15.50
C PRO A 88 4.82 3.77 -14.93
N GLY A 89 4.09 3.84 -13.82
CA GLY A 89 4.23 4.95 -12.91
C GLY A 89 5.52 4.82 -12.13
N ILE A 90 5.78 5.86 -11.35
CA ILE A 90 6.78 5.88 -10.28
C ILE A 90 6.35 4.95 -9.13
N VAL A 91 5.17 4.34 -9.13
CA VAL A 91 4.66 3.55 -7.99
C VAL A 91 4.36 2.10 -8.37
N LEU A 92 4.86 1.16 -7.56
CA LEU A 92 4.53 -0.27 -7.59
C LEU A 92 3.30 -0.52 -6.72
N VAL A 93 2.37 -1.36 -7.16
CA VAL A 93 1.06 -1.54 -6.50
C VAL A 93 0.64 -3.01 -6.47
N ASP A 94 0.19 -3.51 -5.31
CA ASP A 94 -0.62 -4.71 -5.18
C ASP A 94 -2.03 -4.35 -4.69
N PHE A 95 -3.06 -4.92 -5.33
CA PHE A 95 -4.47 -4.67 -5.04
C PHE A 95 -5.19 -5.94 -4.57
N TYR A 96 -5.87 -5.84 -3.44
CA TYR A 96 -6.56 -6.94 -2.75
C TYR A 96 -8.04 -6.58 -2.56
N PRO A 97 -8.91 -6.88 -3.54
CA PRO A 97 -10.33 -6.57 -3.45
C PRO A 97 -11.03 -7.42 -2.39
N GLN A 98 -12.02 -6.83 -1.73
CA GLN A 98 -12.82 -7.45 -0.68
C GLN A 98 -14.30 -7.03 -0.83
N PRO A 99 -15.27 -7.75 -0.23
CA PRO A 99 -16.69 -7.45 -0.42
C PRO A 99 -17.12 -6.02 -0.09
N HIS A 100 -16.43 -5.34 0.84
CA HIS A 100 -16.79 -4.00 1.31
C HIS A 100 -15.75 -2.92 0.97
N GLY A 101 -14.75 -3.23 0.15
CA GLY A 101 -13.67 -2.31 -0.17
C GLY A 101 -12.46 -3.01 -0.77
N ALA A 102 -11.27 -2.46 -0.56
CA ALA A 102 -10.04 -3.11 -0.96
C ALA A 102 -8.87 -2.67 -0.07
N PHE A 103 -7.89 -3.55 0.06
CA PHE A 103 -6.58 -3.19 0.58
C PHE A 103 -5.62 -2.98 -0.58
N VAL A 104 -4.79 -1.95 -0.50
CA VAL A 104 -3.76 -1.64 -1.49
C VAL A 104 -2.43 -1.46 -0.80
N LEU A 105 -1.42 -2.16 -1.31
CA LEU A 105 -0.03 -1.90 -1.00
C LEU A 105 0.55 -1.09 -2.16
N ALA A 106 1.17 0.05 -1.88
CA ALA A 106 1.87 0.82 -2.90
C ALA A 106 3.27 1.21 -2.43
N MET A 107 4.22 1.33 -3.34
CA MET A 107 5.58 1.79 -3.03
C MET A 107 6.10 2.70 -4.13
N ASP A 108 6.74 3.81 -3.76
CA ASP A 108 7.50 4.62 -4.71
C ASP A 108 8.74 3.86 -5.20
N ARG A 109 8.92 3.77 -6.52
CA ARG A 109 10.05 3.16 -7.24
C ARG A 109 11.33 3.94 -6.99
N ASN A 110 11.22 5.26 -6.81
CA ASN A 110 12.33 6.11 -6.51
C ASN A 110 12.58 6.07 -5.00
N ALA A 111 13.80 5.74 -4.60
CA ALA A 111 14.22 5.98 -3.23
C ALA A 111 14.23 7.50 -3.00
N GLY A 112 13.65 7.94 -1.89
CA GLY A 112 13.71 9.33 -1.46
C GLY A 112 15.17 9.75 -1.19
N ARG A 113 15.38 11.03 -0.85
CA ARG A 113 16.71 11.64 -0.67
C ARG A 113 17.63 10.96 0.37
N GLN A 114 17.10 10.04 1.18
CA GLN A 114 17.81 9.37 2.27
C GLN A 114 18.10 7.89 2.02
N GLY A 115 17.88 7.38 0.81
CA GLY A 115 18.13 5.96 0.50
C GLY A 115 17.06 5.01 1.06
N GLU A 116 15.92 5.55 1.47
CA GLU A 116 14.73 4.79 1.88
C GLU A 116 13.63 4.93 0.82
N ARG A 117 12.79 3.91 0.69
CA ARG A 117 11.60 3.90 -0.18
C ARG A 117 10.35 4.07 0.66
N LEU A 118 9.44 4.94 0.21
CA LEU A 118 8.15 5.11 0.86
C LEU A 118 7.19 4.00 0.41
N VAL A 119 6.67 3.26 1.38
CA VAL A 119 5.63 2.24 1.20
C VAL A 119 4.35 2.75 1.87
N GLY A 120 3.22 2.55 1.22
CA GLY A 120 1.90 2.91 1.71
C GLY A 120 0.97 1.71 1.76
N TYR A 121 0.26 1.58 2.87
CA TYR A 121 -0.90 0.73 3.06
C TYR A 121 -2.14 1.61 2.92
N PHE A 122 -3.05 1.27 2.02
CA PHE A 122 -4.28 2.03 1.79
C PHE A 122 -5.49 1.12 1.99
N VAL A 123 -6.44 1.60 2.78
CA VAL A 123 -7.78 1.03 2.84
C VAL A 123 -8.66 1.85 1.92
N LEU A 124 -9.23 1.18 0.93
CA LEU A 124 -10.15 1.75 -0.04
C LEU A 124 -11.58 1.35 0.31
N GLN A 125 -12.48 2.32 0.29
CA GLN A 125 -13.92 2.10 0.38
C GLN A 125 -14.56 2.29 -1.00
N ALA A 126 -15.47 1.39 -1.39
CA ALA A 126 -16.21 1.53 -2.63
C ALA A 126 -17.06 2.83 -2.63
N LYS A 127 -17.06 3.56 -3.75
CA LYS A 127 -17.96 4.69 -3.97
C LYS A 127 -19.32 4.14 -4.41
N GLY A 128 -20.39 4.46 -3.68
CA GLY A 128 -21.76 4.18 -4.12
C GLY A 128 -22.43 2.93 -3.56
N LEU A 129 -22.05 2.42 -2.37
CA LEU A 129 -22.98 1.64 -1.56
C LEU A 129 -23.90 2.61 -0.81
N HIS A 130 -24.91 3.11 -1.51
CA HIS A 130 -26.11 3.73 -0.96
C HIS A 130 -27.31 2.88 -1.39
#